data_AF-A0A1V6BUP5-F1
#
_entry.id   AF-A0A1V6BUP5-F1
#
_cell.length_a   1.000
_cell.length_b   1.000
_cell.length_c   1.000
_cell.angle_alpha   90.00
_cell.angle_beta   90.00
_cell.angle_gamma   90.00
#
_symmetry.space_group_name_H-M   'P 1'
#
loop_
_entity.id
_entity.type
_entity.pdbx_description
1 polymer ?
#
loop_
_entity_poly.entity_id
_entity_poly.type
_entity_poly.pdbx_seq_one_letter_code
_entity_poly.pdbx_strand_id
1 'polypeptide(L)'
;MKKYLFILLFLTIIFGCQKRESANVNIREFDNSLNESNSDSKIDISKMEKIVNEAGSMNLDVFFAISVLHKNFISQFLNEVQDLSEEKQKDFFLNKKNEFFKKLKFSEEEYNSFMEKNAGLMNDYINRHPEIAEYLTTIN
;
A
#
# COMPACT_ATOMS: atom_id res chain seq x y z
N MET A 1 38.46 4.46 16.02
CA MET A 1 38.08 3.63 17.19
C MET A 1 36.83 4.23 17.82
N LYS A 2 35.79 3.40 17.94
CA LYS A 2 34.68 3.40 18.92
C LYS A 2 34.39 4.68 19.71
N LYS A 3 33.14 5.16 19.60
CA LYS A 3 32.23 5.43 20.72
C LYS A 3 30.80 5.62 20.20
N TYR A 4 30.11 4.50 19.95
CA TYR A 4 28.66 4.43 20.05
C TYR A 4 28.31 4.22 21.51
N LEU A 5 27.43 5.03 22.09
CA LEU A 5 26.59 4.64 23.23
C LEU A 5 25.53 5.73 23.46
N PHE A 6 24.29 5.31 23.76
CA PHE A 6 23.07 6.11 23.93
C PHE A 6 22.52 6.61 22.59
N ILE A 7 21.56 5.93 21.96
CA ILE A 7 20.18 5.79 22.42
C ILE A 7 19.65 4.45 21.88
N LEU A 8 19.72 3.41 22.71
CA LEU A 8 19.14 2.11 22.44
C LEU A 8 18.58 1.59 23.76
N LEU A 9 17.49 2.21 24.23
CA LEU A 9 16.80 1.76 25.42
C LEU A 9 15.40 2.38 25.48
N PHE A 10 14.48 2.03 24.56
CA PHE A 10 13.03 2.13 24.85
C PHE A 10 12.06 1.39 23.90
N LEU A 11 12.49 0.47 23.04
CA LEU A 11 11.55 -0.22 22.12
C LEU A 11 11.64 -1.75 22.13
N THR A 12 12.02 -2.34 23.25
CA THR A 12 12.04 -3.82 23.41
C THR A 12 11.24 -4.28 24.62
N ILE A 13 9.96 -3.92 24.75
CA ILE A 13 9.02 -4.64 25.63
C ILE A 13 7.58 -4.60 25.09
N ILE A 14 7.31 -5.15 23.90
CA ILE A 14 6.05 -5.89 23.62
C ILE A 14 6.33 -6.88 22.46
N PHE A 15 7.15 -7.90 22.70
CA PHE A 15 7.10 -9.12 21.89
C PHE A 15 6.62 -10.23 22.80
N GLY A 16 5.30 -10.50 22.73
CA GLY A 16 4.77 -11.78 23.13
C GLY A 16 5.46 -12.88 22.33
N CYS A 17 5.93 -13.91 23.02
CA CYS A 17 6.57 -15.08 22.45
C CYS A 17 5.74 -15.67 21.30
N GLN A 18 6.28 -15.64 20.08
CA GLN A 18 5.96 -16.62 19.06
C GLN A 18 7.24 -17.29 18.58
N LYS A 19 7.16 -18.61 18.56
CA LYS A 19 8.23 -19.60 18.42
C LYS A 19 8.84 -19.55 17.01
N ARG A 20 10.17 -19.66 16.96
CA ARG A 20 11.05 -19.60 15.77
C ARG A 20 10.65 -20.55 14.64
N GLU A 21 10.79 -20.07 13.40
CA GLU A 21 11.53 -20.77 12.34
C GLU A 21 12.38 -19.75 11.56
N SER A 22 13.62 -20.14 11.30
CA SER A 22 14.70 -19.30 10.77
C SER A 22 14.70 -19.30 9.25
N ALA A 23 14.40 -18.15 8.63
CA ALA A 23 14.72 -17.88 7.24
C ALA A 23 15.74 -16.73 7.18
N ASN A 24 16.96 -17.08 6.75
CA ASN A 24 18.09 -16.17 6.60
C ASN A 24 17.88 -15.37 5.30
N VAL A 25 17.15 -14.25 5.36
CA VAL A 25 16.94 -13.40 4.18
C VAL A 25 18.15 -12.46 4.06
N ASN A 26 19.06 -12.86 3.18
CA ASN A 26 20.21 -12.08 2.76
C ASN A 26 19.71 -10.88 1.94
N ILE A 27 19.73 -9.67 2.53
CA ILE A 27 19.41 -8.41 1.84
C ILE A 27 20.62 -8.04 0.98
N ARG A 28 20.80 -8.73 -0.14
CA ARG A 28 21.80 -8.41 -1.16
C ARG A 28 21.50 -9.14 -2.47
N GLU A 29 20.49 -8.66 -3.17
CA GLU A 29 20.37 -8.80 -4.62
C GLU A 29 19.33 -7.77 -5.09
N PHE A 30 19.79 -6.54 -5.24
CA PHE A 30 19.15 -5.55 -6.09
C PHE A 30 19.62 -5.89 -7.51
N ASP A 31 19.11 -7.00 -8.05
CA ASP A 31 19.41 -7.40 -9.42
C ASP A 31 18.31 -6.85 -10.32
N ASN A 32 18.74 -5.98 -11.23
CA ASN A 32 17.92 -5.34 -12.23
C ASN A 32 17.41 -6.42 -13.21
N SER A 33 16.22 -6.98 -12.97
CA SER A 33 15.42 -7.56 -14.04
C SER A 33 14.38 -6.55 -14.51
N LEU A 34 14.85 -5.62 -15.33
CA LEU A 34 14.00 -4.90 -16.28
C LEU A 34 13.46 -5.93 -17.29
N ASN A 35 12.17 -5.78 -17.60
CA ASN A 35 11.38 -6.45 -18.64
C ASN A 35 10.61 -7.70 -18.21
N GLU A 36 9.42 -7.47 -17.66
CA GLU A 36 8.21 -8.11 -18.18
C GLU A 36 6.98 -7.22 -17.89
N SER A 37 6.63 -6.36 -18.85
CA SER A 37 5.32 -5.73 -18.89
C SER A 37 4.29 -6.80 -19.26
N ASN A 38 3.76 -7.54 -18.29
CA ASN A 38 2.60 -8.41 -18.46
C ASN A 38 2.03 -8.75 -17.07
N SER A 39 1.35 -7.79 -16.46
CA SER A 39 0.45 -8.10 -15.36
C SER A 39 -0.96 -8.18 -15.94
N ASP A 40 -1.37 -9.38 -16.34
CA ASP A 40 -2.78 -9.77 -16.48
C ASP A 40 -3.43 -9.70 -15.08
N SER A 41 -3.48 -8.49 -14.52
CA SER A 41 -4.13 -8.20 -13.26
C SER A 41 -5.59 -8.61 -13.40
N LYS A 42 -6.00 -9.65 -12.66
CA LYS A 42 -7.40 -10.12 -12.56
C LYS A 42 -8.37 -9.04 -12.07
N ILE A 43 -7.86 -7.89 -11.65
CA ILE A 43 -8.65 -6.77 -11.15
C ILE A 43 -9.16 -5.92 -12.33
N ASP A 44 -10.47 -5.90 -12.47
CA ASP A 44 -11.20 -5.01 -13.37
C ASP A 44 -11.27 -3.60 -12.77
N ILE A 45 -10.46 -2.68 -13.29
CA ILE A 45 -10.39 -1.28 -12.83
C ILE A 45 -11.74 -0.57 -13.03
N SER A 46 -12.43 -0.80 -14.15
CA SER A 46 -13.72 -0.18 -14.42
C SER A 46 -14.80 -0.64 -13.43
N LYS A 47 -14.74 -1.90 -12.99
CA LYS A 47 -15.59 -2.39 -11.90
C LYS A 47 -15.30 -1.68 -10.58
N MET A 48 -14.04 -1.40 -10.27
CA MET A 48 -13.67 -0.67 -9.04
C MET A 48 -14.15 0.78 -9.07
N GLU A 49 -14.01 1.47 -10.21
CA GLU A 49 -14.57 2.81 -10.40
C GLU A 49 -16.09 2.81 -10.19
N LYS A 50 -16.79 1.80 -10.74
CA LYS A 50 -18.23 1.65 -10.57
C LYS A 50 -18.61 1.49 -9.09
N ILE A 51 -17.92 0.63 -8.34
CA ILE A 51 -18.16 0.42 -6.90
C ILE A 51 -18.07 1.75 -6.14
N VAL A 52 -17.03 2.55 -6.40
CA VAL A 52 -16.82 3.83 -5.71
C VAL A 52 -17.89 4.86 -6.11
N ASN A 53 -18.24 4.95 -7.39
CA ASN A 53 -19.17 5.95 -7.89
C ASN A 53 -20.62 5.70 -7.45
N GLU A 54 -21.04 4.43 -7.40
CA GLU A 54 -22.41 4.04 -7.04
C GLU A 54 -22.65 3.98 -5.52
N ALA A 55 -21.58 3.88 -4.72
CA ALA A 55 -21.71 3.72 -3.28
C ALA A 55 -22.31 4.96 -2.59
N GLY A 56 -23.29 4.73 -1.71
CA GLY A 56 -23.86 5.76 -0.85
C GLY A 56 -22.99 6.12 0.36
N SER A 57 -22.16 5.19 0.82
CA SER A 57 -21.31 5.34 2.00
C SER A 57 -20.06 4.44 1.91
N MET A 58 -19.05 4.75 2.74
CA MET A 58 -17.85 3.94 2.86
C MET A 58 -18.17 2.57 3.49
N ASN A 59 -17.77 1.50 2.83
CA ASN A 59 -17.81 0.12 3.32
C ASN A 59 -16.52 -0.61 2.89
N LEU A 60 -16.38 -1.90 3.18
CA LEU A 60 -15.17 -2.66 2.84
C LEU A 60 -14.92 -2.70 1.32
N ASP A 61 -15.95 -2.94 0.51
CA ASP A 61 -15.81 -2.98 -0.95
C ASP A 61 -15.33 -1.63 -1.50
N VAL A 62 -15.89 -0.53 -1.01
CA VAL A 62 -15.51 0.82 -1.40
C VAL A 62 -14.08 1.13 -0.96
N PHE A 63 -13.72 0.79 0.28
CA PHE A 63 -12.37 1.00 0.80
C PHE A 63 -11.31 0.29 -0.04
N PHE A 64 -11.53 -0.99 -0.36
CA PHE A 64 -10.58 -1.76 -1.17
C PHE A 64 -10.61 -1.34 -2.64
N ALA A 65 -11.76 -0.94 -3.19
CA ALA A 65 -11.83 -0.36 -4.53
C ALA A 65 -11.00 0.95 -4.60
N ILE A 66 -11.12 1.84 -3.62
CA ILE A 66 -10.28 3.05 -3.53
C ILE A 66 -8.79 2.67 -3.44
N SER A 67 -8.43 1.67 -2.63
CA SER A 67 -7.05 1.20 -2.48
C SER A 67 -6.46 0.71 -3.81
N VAL A 68 -7.23 -0.09 -4.56
CA VAL A 68 -6.87 -0.59 -5.88
C VAL A 68 -6.68 0.56 -6.87
N LEU A 69 -7.65 1.48 -6.92
CA LEU A 69 -7.60 2.64 -7.81
C LEU A 69 -6.41 3.54 -7.49
N HIS A 70 -6.08 3.72 -6.21
CA HIS A 70 -4.93 4.49 -5.78
C HIS A 70 -3.62 3.82 -6.23
N LYS A 71 -3.47 2.50 -6.03
CA LYS A 71 -2.30 1.76 -6.53
C LYS A 71 -2.18 1.88 -8.05
N ASN A 72 -3.28 1.69 -8.78
CA ASN A 72 -3.32 1.85 -10.24
C ASN A 72 -2.85 3.26 -10.66
N PHE A 73 -3.40 4.29 -10.03
CA PHE A 73 -3.04 5.68 -10.29
C PHE A 73 -1.55 5.95 -10.02
N ILE A 74 -1.02 5.53 -8.88
CA ILE A 74 0.37 5.77 -8.50
C ILE A 74 1.36 5.00 -9.40
N SER A 75 1.00 3.80 -9.85
CA SER A 75 1.88 2.98 -10.69
C SER A 75 2.29 3.66 -12.00
N GLN A 76 1.47 4.59 -12.50
CA GLN A 76 1.74 5.36 -13.72
C GLN A 76 2.93 6.31 -13.57
N PHE A 77 3.32 6.66 -12.34
CA PHE A 77 4.34 7.68 -12.07
C PHE A 77 5.66 7.11 -11.54
N LEU A 78 5.80 5.79 -11.42
CA LEU A 78 6.99 5.16 -10.83
C LEU A 78 8.29 5.53 -11.57
N ASN A 79 8.23 5.60 -12.91
CA ASN A 79 9.37 5.98 -13.72
C ASN A 79 9.73 7.48 -13.57
N GLU A 80 8.75 8.35 -13.30
CA GLU A 80 8.97 9.80 -13.16
C GLU A 80 9.75 10.14 -11.88
N VAL A 81 9.68 9.27 -10.89
CA VAL A 81 10.29 9.52 -9.57
C VAL A 81 11.62 8.81 -9.36
N GLN A 82 12.04 7.95 -10.30
CA GLN A 82 13.20 7.07 -10.14
C GLN A 82 14.50 7.84 -9.87
N ASP A 83 14.66 9.01 -10.51
CA ASP A 83 15.86 9.84 -10.39
C ASP A 83 15.74 10.94 -9.30
N LEU A 84 14.62 10.99 -8.57
CA LEU A 84 14.42 11.95 -7.50
C LEU A 84 15.04 11.47 -6.19
N SER A 85 15.47 12.41 -5.34
CA SER A 85 15.84 12.09 -3.96
C SER A 85 14.64 11.59 -3.16
N GLU A 86 14.85 10.77 -2.12
CA GLU A 86 13.76 10.22 -1.29
C GLU A 86 12.79 11.29 -0.76
N GLU A 87 13.30 12.45 -0.35
CA GLU A 87 12.47 13.57 0.10
C GLU A 87 11.55 14.08 -1.03
N LYS A 88 12.09 14.26 -2.23
CA LYS A 88 11.32 14.69 -3.41
C LYS A 88 10.32 13.63 -3.86
N GLN A 89 10.66 12.34 -3.74
CA GLN A 89 9.72 11.25 -4.02
C GLN A 89 8.53 11.29 -3.05
N LYS A 90 8.79 11.50 -1.75
CA LYS A 90 7.73 11.64 -0.74
C LYS A 90 6.80 12.81 -1.04
N ASP A 91 7.36 13.98 -1.34
CA ASP A 91 6.57 15.17 -1.68
C ASP A 91 5.75 14.95 -2.97
N PHE A 92 6.35 14.31 -3.97
CA PHE A 92 5.66 13.98 -5.22
C PHE A 92 4.46 13.06 -4.96
N PHE A 93 4.65 11.95 -4.24
CA PHE A 93 3.56 11.01 -3.97
C PHE A 93 2.51 11.57 -3.02
N LEU A 94 2.89 12.45 -2.09
CA LEU A 94 1.93 13.18 -1.27
C LEU A 94 1.03 14.08 -2.13
N ASN A 95 1.62 14.81 -3.07
CA ASN A 95 0.86 15.63 -4.02
C ASN A 95 -0.06 14.78 -4.90
N LYS A 96 0.41 13.64 -5.40
CA LYS A 96 -0.39 12.71 -6.20
C LYS A 96 -1.53 12.09 -5.41
N LYS A 97 -1.32 11.69 -4.16
CA LYS A 97 -2.41 11.24 -3.27
C LYS A 97 -3.48 12.32 -3.12
N ASN A 98 -3.07 13.57 -2.90
CA ASN A 98 -4.00 14.68 -2.76
C ASN A 98 -4.78 14.94 -4.08
N GLU A 99 -4.13 14.85 -5.23
CA GLU A 99 -4.80 14.92 -6.54
C GLU A 99 -5.81 13.78 -6.75
N PHE A 100 -5.47 12.57 -6.30
CA PHE A 100 -6.33 11.39 -6.39
C PHE A 100 -7.61 11.56 -5.58
N PHE A 101 -7.52 11.89 -4.29
CA PHE A 101 -8.70 12.06 -3.43
C PHE A 101 -9.58 13.24 -3.84
N LYS A 102 -9.02 14.30 -4.47
CA LYS A 102 -9.83 15.40 -5.04
C LYS A 102 -10.78 14.96 -6.15
N LYS A 103 -10.51 13.84 -6.81
CA LYS A 103 -11.35 13.30 -7.89
C LYS A 103 -12.38 12.29 -7.38
N LEU A 104 -12.27 11.85 -6.12
CA LEU A 104 -13.16 10.86 -5.54
C LEU A 104 -14.35 11.53 -4.84
N LYS A 105 -15.44 10.76 -4.76
CA LYS A 105 -16.62 11.12 -3.97
C LYS A 105 -16.33 11.14 -2.47
N PHE A 106 -15.41 10.29 -2.01
CA PHE A 106 -15.03 10.12 -0.61
C PHE A 106 -13.73 10.86 -0.30
N SER A 107 -13.68 11.52 0.86
CA SER A 107 -12.49 12.22 1.30
C SER A 107 -11.41 11.28 1.83
N GLU A 108 -10.18 11.77 1.92
CA GLU A 108 -9.09 11.04 2.55
C GLU A 108 -9.35 10.80 4.04
N GLU A 109 -9.97 11.76 4.73
CA GLU A 109 -10.34 11.63 6.14
C GLU A 109 -11.39 10.53 6.36
N GLU A 110 -12.37 10.41 5.46
CA GLU A 110 -13.36 9.33 5.51
C GLU A 110 -12.70 7.96 5.30
N TYR A 111 -11.80 7.87 4.32
CA TYR A 111 -11.04 6.66 4.04
C TYR A 111 -10.17 6.23 5.24
N ASN A 112 -9.40 7.17 5.80
CA ASN A 112 -8.53 6.92 6.96
C ASN A 112 -9.34 6.56 8.21
N SER A 113 -10.43 7.29 8.48
CA SER A 113 -11.29 6.98 9.63
C SER A 113 -11.96 5.61 9.49
N PHE A 114 -12.32 5.21 8.27
CA PHE A 114 -12.86 3.88 8.02
C PHE A 114 -11.82 2.79 8.29
N MET A 115 -10.56 3.00 7.89
CA MET A 115 -9.45 2.09 8.17
C MET A 115 -9.23 1.87 9.67
N GLU A 116 -9.12 2.95 10.43
CA GLU A 116 -8.90 2.88 11.88
C GLU A 116 -10.01 2.12 12.61
N LYS A 117 -11.25 2.31 12.20
CA LYS A 117 -12.43 1.68 12.82
C LYS A 117 -12.61 0.21 12.43
N ASN A 118 -12.11 -0.21 11.27
CA ASN A 118 -12.43 -1.51 10.67
C ASN A 118 -11.21 -2.41 10.43
N ALA A 119 -10.04 -2.08 11.00
CA ALA A 119 -8.80 -2.83 10.80
C ALA A 119 -8.94 -4.35 10.99
N GLY A 120 -9.74 -4.81 11.98
CA GLY A 120 -10.01 -6.23 12.19
C GLY A 120 -10.75 -6.89 11.02
N LEU A 121 -11.74 -6.20 10.43
CA LEU A 121 -12.56 -6.73 9.34
C LEU A 121 -11.84 -6.70 7.99
N MET A 122 -10.81 -5.87 7.85
CA MET A 122 -10.03 -5.73 6.62
C MET A 122 -9.24 -7.00 6.30
N ASN A 123 -8.67 -7.66 7.31
CA ASN A 123 -7.96 -8.93 7.12
C ASN A 123 -8.91 -10.03 6.62
N ASP A 124 -10.10 -10.12 7.21
CA ASP A 124 -11.13 -11.08 6.78
C ASP A 124 -11.64 -10.80 5.36
N TYR A 125 -11.65 -9.54 4.95
CA TYR A 125 -11.98 -9.17 3.58
C TYR A 125 -10.89 -9.64 2.61
N ILE A 126 -9.63 -9.29 2.86
CA ILE A 126 -8.49 -9.68 2.03
C ILE A 126 -8.35 -11.20 1.89
N ASN A 127 -8.60 -11.96 2.96
CA ASN A 127 -8.58 -13.43 2.92
C ASN A 127 -9.68 -14.02 2.03
N ARG A 128 -10.81 -13.32 1.87
CA ARG A 128 -11.92 -13.72 0.97
C ARG A 128 -11.74 -13.21 -0.45
N HIS A 129 -10.87 -12.22 -0.64
CA HIS A 129 -10.57 -11.57 -1.92
C HIS A 129 -9.07 -11.64 -2.22
N PRO A 130 -8.51 -12.85 -2.42
CA PRO A 130 -7.07 -13.03 -2.65
C PRO A 130 -6.58 -12.26 -3.89
N GLU A 131 -7.43 -12.02 -4.88
CA GLU A 131 -7.13 -11.22 -6.06
C GLU A 131 -6.81 -9.75 -5.72
N ILE A 132 -7.50 -9.19 -4.72
CA ILE A 132 -7.25 -7.82 -4.24
C ILE A 132 -5.94 -7.81 -3.45
N ALA A 133 -5.71 -8.85 -2.63
CA ALA A 133 -4.46 -9.01 -1.89
C ALA A 133 -3.25 -9.07 -2.82
N GLU A 134 -3.31 -9.94 -3.83
CA GLU A 134 -2.29 -10.14 -4.85
C GLU A 134 -2.02 -8.84 -5.60
N TYR A 135 -3.08 -8.14 -6.03
CA TYR A 135 -2.93 -6.87 -6.72
C TYR A 135 -2.27 -5.81 -5.84
N LEU A 136 -2.68 -5.65 -4.58
CA LEU A 136 -2.16 -4.60 -3.70
C LEU A 136 -0.73 -4.86 -3.22
N THR A 137 -0.27 -6.11 -3.24
CA THR A 137 1.06 -6.50 -2.76
C THR A 137 2.09 -6.70 -3.88
N THR A 138 1.64 -6.89 -5.13
CA THR A 138 2.53 -6.96 -6.29
C THR A 138 3.11 -5.60 -6.64
N ILE A 139 4.43 -5.52 -6.76
CA ILE A 139 5.13 -4.35 -7.31
C ILE A 139 4.96 -4.39 -8.83
N ASN A 140 4.36 -3.34 -9.40
CA ASN A 140 4.21 -3.17 -10.85
C ASN A 140 5.44 -2.45 -11.41
#